data_AF-A0A0P1B4K7-F1
#
_entry.id   AF-A0A0P1B4K7-F1
#
_cell.length_a   1.000
_cell.length_b   1.000
_cell.length_c   1.000
_cell.angle_alpha   90.00
_cell.angle_beta   90.00
_cell.angle_gamma   90.00
#
_symmetry.space_group_name_H-M   'P 1'
#
loop_
_entity.id
_entity.type
_entity.pdbx_description
1 polymer ?
#
loop_
_entity_poly.entity_id
_entity_poly.type
_entity_poly.pdbx_seq_one_letter_code
_entity_poly.pdbx_strand_id
1 'polypeptide(L)'
;MKPENVARHEMEEWKAMVIVARILSPTYQSMIRGAGSAYDTWEMLRAFFVKQSLHKRAQLRKELHVFSLGTGGDLMKYIMTLDDLSSRMTAIGEVAPEDEKLVVSPGSLSQEYDAIIRIIEAHETVTLLDTKEMLCREFELAKKKQAFKASMLEQGVKVAVELVEATLVVVDSTRRSLGQHFVGIAITAMSAVKSVTTVLKY
;
A
#
# COMPACT_ATOMS: atom_id res chain seq x y z
N MET A 1 64.11 -6.61 -13.41
CA MET A 1 63.63 -7.63 -12.46
C MET A 1 64.28 -8.95 -12.83
N LYS A 2 64.81 -9.73 -11.88
CA LYS A 2 65.42 -11.04 -12.20
C LYS A 2 64.32 -12.01 -12.71
N PRO A 3 64.61 -12.88 -13.70
CA PRO A 3 63.61 -13.78 -14.29
C PRO A 3 62.98 -14.75 -13.27
N GLU A 4 63.73 -15.12 -12.22
CA GLU A 4 63.27 -15.93 -11.08
C GLU A 4 62.14 -15.29 -10.24
N ASN A 5 61.97 -13.96 -10.31
CA ASN A 5 60.95 -13.24 -9.58
C ASN A 5 59.65 -13.10 -10.39
N VAL A 6 59.76 -13.12 -11.72
CA VAL A 6 58.60 -13.07 -12.63
C VAL A 6 57.82 -14.39 -12.55
N ALA A 7 58.52 -15.52 -12.66
CA ALA A 7 57.90 -16.85 -12.56
C ALA A 7 57.22 -17.12 -11.20
N ARG A 8 57.77 -16.56 -10.10
CA ARG A 8 57.16 -16.66 -8.77
C ARG A 8 55.85 -15.87 -8.69
N HIS A 9 55.84 -14.64 -9.23
CA HIS A 9 54.65 -13.79 -9.25
C HIS A 9 53.52 -14.43 -10.08
N GLU A 10 53.83 -14.98 -11.26
CA GLU A 10 52.85 -15.67 -12.11
C GLU A 10 52.24 -16.90 -11.42
N MET A 11 53.05 -17.67 -10.67
CA MET A 11 52.55 -18.81 -9.90
C MET A 11 51.64 -18.39 -8.74
N GLU A 12 51.96 -17.29 -8.05
CA GLU A 12 51.14 -16.74 -6.97
C GLU A 12 49.81 -16.19 -7.49
N GLU A 13 49.83 -15.54 -8.65
CA GLU A 13 48.64 -15.02 -9.33
C GLU A 13 47.70 -16.14 -9.79
N TRP A 14 48.25 -17.22 -10.37
CA TRP A 14 47.47 -18.39 -10.74
C TRP A 14 46.83 -19.07 -9.52
N LYS A 15 47.57 -19.19 -8.41
CA LYS A 15 47.03 -19.73 -7.15
C LYS A 15 45.85 -18.89 -6.65
N ALA A 16 45.96 -17.56 -6.71
CA ALA A 16 44.87 -16.68 -6.32
C ALA A 16 43.61 -16.91 -7.17
N MET A 17 43.75 -17.07 -8.49
CA MET A 17 42.61 -17.39 -9.37
C MET A 17 41.95 -18.72 -9.02
N VAL A 18 42.74 -19.78 -8.80
CA VAL A 18 42.19 -21.10 -8.48
C VAL A 18 41.43 -21.07 -7.14
N ILE A 19 41.94 -20.35 -6.15
CA ILE A 19 41.27 -20.18 -4.86
C ILE A 19 39.94 -19.43 -5.05
N VAL A 20 39.94 -18.31 -5.78
CA VAL A 20 38.72 -17.54 -6.08
C VAL A 20 37.70 -18.38 -6.85
N ALA A 21 38.11 -19.12 -7.88
CA ALA A 21 37.22 -20.00 -8.62
C ALA A 21 36.59 -21.06 -7.73
N ARG A 22 37.34 -21.63 -6.77
CA ARG A 22 36.86 -22.70 -5.90
C ARG A 22 35.83 -22.25 -4.87
N ILE A 23 35.89 -21.00 -4.40
CA ILE A 23 34.91 -20.45 -3.44
C ILE A 23 33.63 -19.97 -4.13
N LEU A 24 33.66 -19.75 -5.44
CA LEU A 24 32.53 -19.27 -6.21
C LEU A 24 31.55 -20.41 -6.52
N SER A 25 30.26 -20.06 -6.60
CA SER A 25 29.25 -21.00 -7.11
C SER A 25 29.47 -21.31 -8.59
N PRO A 26 28.96 -22.45 -9.10
CA PRO A 26 29.14 -22.85 -10.51
C PRO A 26 28.74 -21.79 -11.53
N THR A 27 27.72 -20.98 -11.20
CA THR A 27 27.25 -19.87 -12.04
C THR A 27 28.34 -18.81 -12.24
N TYR A 28 29.01 -18.41 -11.17
CA TYR A 28 30.07 -17.38 -11.24
C TYR A 28 31.39 -17.96 -11.78
N GLN A 29 31.65 -19.25 -11.56
CA GLN A 29 32.78 -19.95 -12.19
C GLN A 29 32.68 -19.93 -13.73
N SER A 30 31.48 -20.14 -14.28
CA SER A 30 31.24 -20.05 -15.72
C SER A 30 31.51 -18.64 -16.26
N MET A 31 31.15 -17.61 -15.47
CA MET A 31 31.38 -16.22 -15.83
C MET A 31 32.87 -15.89 -15.95
N ILE A 32 33.69 -16.31 -14.98
CA ILE A 32 35.13 -15.99 -14.97
C ILE A 32 35.98 -16.92 -15.86
N ARG A 33 35.37 -17.89 -16.54
CA ARG A 33 36.08 -18.92 -17.33
C ARG A 33 36.94 -18.34 -18.47
N GLY A 34 36.63 -17.12 -18.93
CA GLY A 34 37.38 -16.42 -19.97
C GLY A 34 38.46 -15.45 -19.46
N ALA A 35 38.66 -15.33 -18.15
CA ALA A 35 39.65 -14.42 -17.58
C ALA A 35 41.08 -14.97 -17.76
N GLY A 36 41.99 -14.13 -18.27
CA GLY A 36 43.39 -14.50 -18.49
C GLY A 36 44.30 -14.27 -17.28
N SER A 37 43.84 -13.48 -16.32
CA SER A 37 44.60 -13.08 -15.13
C SER A 37 43.73 -12.99 -13.88
N ALA A 38 44.36 -12.91 -12.70
CA ALA A 38 43.63 -12.71 -11.45
C ALA A 38 42.96 -11.33 -11.44
N TYR A 39 43.62 -10.34 -12.04
CA TYR A 39 43.06 -9.02 -12.24
C TYR A 39 41.80 -9.05 -13.10
N ASP A 40 41.83 -9.73 -14.27
CA ASP A 40 40.66 -9.85 -15.14
C ASP A 40 39.50 -10.58 -14.47
N THR A 41 39.81 -11.62 -13.70
CA THR A 41 38.82 -12.37 -12.90
C THR A 41 38.12 -11.44 -11.90
N TRP A 42 38.90 -10.65 -11.17
CA TRP A 42 38.38 -9.71 -10.19
C TRP A 42 37.61 -8.57 -10.83
N GLU A 43 38.10 -7.97 -11.91
CA GLU A 43 37.39 -6.90 -12.63
C GLU A 43 36.07 -7.40 -13.23
N MET A 44 36.02 -8.64 -13.75
CA MET A 44 34.78 -9.21 -14.28
C MET A 44 33.74 -9.46 -13.18
N LEU A 45 34.16 -10.00 -12.02
CA LEU A 45 33.30 -10.16 -10.85
C LEU A 45 32.82 -8.80 -10.33
N ARG A 46 33.74 -7.85 -10.16
CA ARG A 46 33.44 -6.50 -9.69
C ARG A 46 32.45 -5.82 -10.62
N ALA A 47 32.69 -5.81 -11.94
CA ALA A 47 31.81 -5.19 -12.91
C ALA A 47 30.40 -5.82 -12.88
N PHE A 48 30.31 -7.14 -12.74
CA PHE A 48 29.03 -7.83 -12.62
C PHE A 48 28.27 -7.43 -11.34
N PHE A 49 28.91 -7.48 -10.17
CA PHE A 49 28.26 -7.13 -8.90
C PHE A 49 27.96 -5.64 -8.77
N VAL A 50 28.81 -4.76 -9.29
CA VAL A 50 28.54 -3.31 -9.38
C VAL A 50 27.36 -3.04 -10.32
N LYS A 51 27.29 -3.71 -11.46
CA LYS A 51 26.15 -3.59 -12.37
C LYS A 51 24.86 -4.13 -11.75
N GLN A 52 24.92 -5.28 -11.06
CA GLN A 52 23.75 -5.89 -10.42
C GLN A 52 23.25 -5.04 -9.25
N SER A 53 24.15 -4.45 -8.45
CA SER A 53 23.79 -3.50 -7.40
C SER A 53 23.20 -2.22 -7.97
N LEU A 54 23.79 -1.65 -9.04
CA LEU A 54 23.22 -0.48 -9.72
C LEU A 54 21.82 -0.76 -10.28
N HIS A 55 21.63 -1.90 -10.94
CA HIS A 55 20.34 -2.29 -11.51
C HIS A 55 19.27 -2.46 -10.42
N LYS A 56 19.61 -3.16 -9.33
CA LYS A 56 18.71 -3.33 -8.17
C LYS A 56 18.36 -1.99 -7.53
N ARG A 57 19.34 -1.10 -7.33
CA ARG A 57 19.11 0.27 -6.83
C ARG A 57 18.17 1.06 -7.74
N ALA A 58 18.44 1.06 -9.04
CA ALA A 58 17.60 1.76 -10.01
C ALA A 58 16.16 1.20 -10.05
N GLN A 59 16.01 -0.12 -9.93
CA GLN A 59 14.69 -0.76 -9.85
C GLN A 59 13.93 -0.35 -8.58
N LEU A 60 14.57 -0.40 -7.41
CA LEU A 60 13.92 -0.03 -6.15
C LEU A 60 13.55 1.46 -6.12
N ARG A 61 14.40 2.34 -6.64
CA ARG A 61 14.03 3.77 -6.82
C ARG A 61 12.83 3.95 -7.73
N LYS A 62 12.74 3.19 -8.82
CA LYS A 62 11.57 3.23 -9.71
C LYS A 62 10.31 2.72 -9.00
N GLU A 63 10.41 1.63 -8.23
CA GLU A 63 9.32 1.13 -7.41
C GLU A 63 8.86 2.18 -6.40
N LEU A 64 9.80 2.88 -5.75
CA LEU A 64 9.53 3.97 -4.80
C LEU A 64 8.80 5.14 -5.47
N HIS A 65 9.25 5.58 -6.65
CA HIS A 65 8.61 6.71 -7.35
C HIS A 65 7.22 6.41 -7.90
N VAL A 66 6.93 5.15 -8.25
CA VAL A 66 5.61 4.74 -8.76
C VAL A 66 4.70 4.23 -7.63
N PHE A 67 5.26 4.06 -6.43
CA PHE A 67 4.52 3.66 -5.25
C PHE A 67 3.43 4.68 -4.96
N SER A 68 2.17 4.25 -4.93
CA SER A 68 1.02 5.12 -4.68
C SER A 68 -0.15 4.34 -4.11
N LEU A 69 -0.97 5.03 -3.30
CA LEU A 69 -2.21 4.51 -2.76
C LEU A 69 -3.35 4.92 -3.69
N GLY A 70 -3.99 3.94 -4.32
CA GLY A 70 -5.21 4.18 -5.11
C GLY A 70 -6.38 4.65 -4.25
N THR A 71 -7.39 5.25 -4.89
CA THR A 71 -8.64 5.68 -4.24
C THR A 71 -9.31 4.49 -3.55
N GLY A 72 -9.70 4.64 -2.27
CA GLY A 72 -10.24 3.54 -1.45
C GLY A 72 -9.26 2.40 -1.15
N GLY A 73 -7.95 2.60 -1.34
CA GLY A 73 -6.92 1.61 -1.04
C GLY A 73 -6.71 1.38 0.46
N ASP A 74 -6.12 0.25 0.81
CA ASP A 74 -5.77 -0.09 2.20
C ASP A 74 -4.48 0.63 2.63
N LEU A 75 -4.65 1.67 3.46
CA LEU A 75 -3.55 2.46 4.00
C LEU A 75 -2.60 1.64 4.86
N MET A 76 -3.09 0.66 5.62
CA MET A 76 -2.22 -0.17 6.47
C MET A 76 -1.33 -1.05 5.60
N LYS A 77 -1.91 -1.65 4.55
CA LYS A 77 -1.15 -2.41 3.56
C LYS A 77 -0.11 -1.54 2.85
N TYR A 78 -0.46 -0.30 2.50
CA TYR A 78 0.46 0.67 1.93
C TYR A 78 1.64 0.95 2.86
N ILE A 79 1.38 1.24 4.13
CA ILE A 79 2.43 1.48 5.12
C ILE A 79 3.36 0.28 5.27
N MET A 80 2.82 -0.94 5.34
CA MET A 80 3.62 -2.16 5.42
C MET A 80 4.49 -2.40 4.18
N THR A 81 3.97 -2.09 2.99
CA THR A 81 4.72 -2.25 1.74
C THR A 81 5.79 -1.18 1.58
N LEU A 82 5.58 0.03 2.11
CA LEU A 82 6.60 1.07 2.19
C LEU A 82 7.75 0.68 3.13
N ASP A 83 7.45 0.06 4.27
CA ASP A 83 8.45 -0.46 5.22
C ASP A 83 9.28 -1.60 4.60
N ASP A 84 8.63 -2.52 3.87
CA ASP A 84 9.30 -3.59 3.13
C ASP A 84 10.23 -3.03 2.05
N LEU A 85 9.74 -2.05 1.26
CA LEU A 85 10.53 -1.39 0.24
C LEU A 85 11.75 -0.67 0.84
N SER A 86 11.58 0.03 1.96
CA SER A 86 12.66 0.67 2.71
C SER A 86 13.70 -0.34 3.22
N SER A 87 13.24 -1.50 3.68
CA SER A 87 14.10 -2.60 4.14
C SER A 87 14.92 -3.19 2.98
N ARG A 88 14.29 -3.38 1.82
CA ARG A 88 14.94 -3.86 0.59
C ARG A 88 16.00 -2.88 0.06
N MET A 89 15.76 -1.57 0.15
CA MET A 89 16.75 -0.54 -0.22
C MET A 89 17.94 -0.53 0.74
N THR A 90 17.68 -0.62 2.04
CA THR A 90 18.72 -0.69 3.07
C THR A 90 19.62 -1.92 2.88
N ALA A 91 19.03 -3.07 2.55
CA ALA A 91 19.76 -4.32 2.31
C ALA A 91 20.76 -4.26 1.15
N ILE A 92 20.55 -3.36 0.17
CA ILE A 92 21.47 -3.16 -0.96
C ILE A 92 22.43 -1.97 -0.75
N GLY A 93 22.50 -1.43 0.46
CA GLY A 93 23.35 -0.29 0.82
C GLY A 93 22.83 1.04 0.29
N GLU A 94 21.56 1.12 -0.08
CA GLU A 94 20.91 2.34 -0.51
C GLU A 94 20.05 2.89 0.64
N VAL A 95 20.59 3.86 1.36
CA VAL A 95 19.83 4.60 2.37
C VAL A 95 19.14 5.73 1.64
N ALA A 96 17.86 5.56 1.31
CA ALA A 96 17.03 6.72 0.95
C ALA A 96 16.98 7.64 2.18
N PRO A 97 17.36 8.92 2.04
CA PRO A 97 17.37 9.83 3.16
C PRO A 97 15.92 10.08 3.61
N GLU A 98 15.73 10.30 4.90
CA GLU A 98 14.41 10.27 5.56
C GLU A 98 13.44 11.31 4.94
N ASP A 99 13.98 12.44 4.51
CA ASP A 99 13.33 13.51 3.75
C ASP A 99 12.80 13.04 2.39
N GLU A 100 13.50 12.16 1.67
CA GLU A 100 13.01 11.60 0.40
C GLU A 100 11.85 10.62 0.63
N LYS A 101 11.89 9.85 1.73
CA LYS A 101 10.77 9.01 2.16
C LYS A 101 9.57 9.84 2.62
N LEU A 102 9.84 10.97 3.28
CA LEU A 102 8.84 11.94 3.72
C LEU A 102 8.20 12.75 2.59
N VAL A 103 8.84 12.88 1.42
CA VAL A 103 8.27 13.55 0.24
C VAL A 103 7.50 12.56 -0.64
N VAL A 104 8.00 11.31 -0.76
CA VAL A 104 7.33 10.27 -1.56
C VAL A 104 6.10 9.70 -0.84
N SER A 105 6.10 9.61 0.49
CA SER A 105 5.01 9.02 1.27
C SER A 105 3.70 9.85 1.21
N PRO A 106 3.68 11.18 1.40
CA PRO A 106 2.47 11.99 1.33
C PRO A 106 2.02 12.25 -0.12
N GLY A 107 2.96 12.56 -1.01
CA GLY A 107 2.66 12.91 -2.42
C GLY A 107 2.08 11.77 -3.26
N SER A 108 2.08 10.54 -2.72
CA SER A 108 1.56 9.35 -3.38
C SER A 108 0.27 8.80 -2.77
N LEU A 109 -0.29 9.49 -1.76
CA LEU A 109 -1.55 9.12 -1.15
C LEU A 109 -2.75 9.60 -1.98
N SER A 110 -3.88 8.92 -1.82
CA SER A 110 -5.16 9.34 -2.41
C SER A 110 -5.58 10.71 -1.87
N GLN A 111 -6.34 11.47 -2.68
CA GLN A 111 -6.87 12.81 -2.35
C GLN A 111 -7.65 12.85 -1.02
N GLU A 112 -8.17 11.70 -0.59
CA GLU A 112 -8.84 11.50 0.69
C GLU A 112 -7.97 11.87 1.91
N TYR A 113 -6.64 11.90 1.75
CA TYR A 113 -5.67 12.22 2.78
C TYR A 113 -5.05 13.62 2.64
N ASP A 114 -5.45 14.43 1.64
CA ASP A 114 -4.92 15.78 1.38
C ASP A 114 -4.92 16.68 2.63
N ALA A 115 -5.96 16.58 3.44
CA ALA A 115 -6.08 17.40 4.64
C ALA A 115 -4.97 17.10 5.66
N ILE A 116 -4.62 15.82 5.86
CA ILE A 116 -3.55 15.46 6.79
C ILE A 116 -2.17 15.65 6.18
N ILE A 117 -2.03 15.45 4.87
CA ILE A 117 -0.81 15.77 4.14
C ILE A 117 -0.44 17.24 4.35
N ARG A 118 -1.38 18.18 4.19
CA ARG A 118 -1.15 19.61 4.43
C ARG A 118 -0.75 19.92 5.88
N ILE A 119 -1.30 19.19 6.85
CA ILE A 119 -0.94 19.36 8.27
C ILE A 119 0.49 18.87 8.51
N ILE A 120 0.87 17.74 7.93
CA ILE A 120 2.23 17.18 8.00
C ILE A 120 3.22 18.11 7.30
N GLU A 121 2.91 18.59 6.10
CA GLU A 121 3.73 19.52 5.32
C GLU A 121 3.92 20.87 6.03
N ALA A 122 2.90 21.34 6.77
CA ALA A 122 2.99 22.57 7.54
C ALA A 122 3.86 22.45 8.81
N HIS A 123 4.25 21.22 9.19
CA HIS A 123 4.96 20.96 10.42
C HIS A 123 6.45 20.66 10.13
N GLU A 124 7.31 21.64 10.39
CA GLU A 124 8.73 21.65 9.98
C GLU A 124 9.60 20.56 10.63
N THR A 125 9.09 19.87 11.67
CA THR A 125 9.85 18.90 12.49
C THR A 125 9.22 17.50 12.57
N VAL A 126 8.30 17.16 11.67
CA VAL A 126 7.61 15.86 11.70
C VAL A 126 8.51 14.75 11.16
N THR A 127 8.67 13.67 11.93
CA THR A 127 9.41 12.48 11.50
C THR A 127 8.54 11.54 10.65
N LEU A 128 9.16 10.57 9.97
CA LEU A 128 8.42 9.55 9.21
C LEU A 128 7.51 8.71 10.11
N LEU A 129 7.97 8.44 11.34
CA LEU A 129 7.18 7.73 12.34
C LEU A 129 5.95 8.54 12.75
N ASP A 130 6.11 9.83 13.01
CA ASP A 130 5.00 10.72 13.37
C ASP A 130 3.98 10.81 12.23
N THR A 131 4.47 10.92 10.98
CA THR A 131 3.64 10.92 9.77
C THR A 131 2.79 9.65 9.67
N LYS A 132 3.41 8.48 9.85
CA LYS A 132 2.75 7.18 9.84
C LYS A 132 1.71 7.07 10.95
N GLU A 133 2.03 7.53 12.15
CA GLU A 133 1.11 7.50 13.29
C GLU A 133 -0.11 8.41 13.05
N MET A 134 0.11 9.63 12.56
CA MET A 134 -0.94 10.58 12.21
C MET A 134 -1.88 10.00 11.14
N LEU A 135 -1.32 9.38 10.10
CA LEU A 135 -2.07 8.70 9.04
C LEU A 135 -2.91 7.53 9.58
N CYS A 136 -2.34 6.67 10.44
CA CYS A 136 -3.08 5.58 11.08
C CYS A 136 -4.24 6.10 11.94
N ARG A 137 -4.03 7.18 12.70
CA ARG A 137 -5.07 7.78 13.56
C ARG A 137 -6.23 8.30 12.73
N GLU A 138 -5.97 9.04 11.64
CA GLU A 138 -7.04 9.52 10.76
C GLU A 138 -7.78 8.38 10.07
N PHE A 139 -7.08 7.35 9.61
CA PHE A 139 -7.72 6.19 9.00
C PHE A 139 -8.69 5.49 9.96
N GLU A 140 -8.28 5.28 11.20
CA GLU A 140 -9.17 4.71 12.23
C GLU A 140 -10.34 5.64 12.57
N LEU A 141 -10.13 6.95 12.60
CA LEU A 141 -11.20 7.94 12.79
C LEU A 141 -12.18 7.94 11.61
N ALA A 142 -11.70 7.89 10.38
CA ALA A 142 -12.51 7.83 9.16
C ALA A 142 -13.36 6.55 9.13
N LYS A 143 -12.76 5.40 9.46
CA LYS A 143 -13.45 4.12 9.58
C LYS A 143 -14.55 4.16 10.64
N LYS A 144 -14.27 4.72 11.83
CA LYS A 144 -15.29 4.90 12.89
C LYS A 144 -16.42 5.83 12.44
N LYS A 145 -16.11 6.95 11.77
CA LYS A 145 -17.12 7.86 11.22
C LYS A 145 -18.01 7.18 10.18
N GLN A 146 -17.44 6.37 9.29
CA GLN A 146 -18.22 5.59 8.31
C GLN A 146 -19.11 4.55 8.98
N ALA A 147 -18.57 3.78 9.95
CA ALA A 147 -19.36 2.81 10.69
C ALA A 147 -20.52 3.46 11.45
N PHE A 148 -20.27 4.62 12.08
CA PHE A 148 -21.31 5.39 12.76
C PHE A 148 -22.38 5.90 11.78
N LYS A 149 -21.98 6.45 10.63
CA LYS A 149 -22.93 6.88 9.59
C LYS A 149 -23.77 5.72 9.05
N ALA A 150 -23.16 4.56 8.82
CA ALA A 150 -23.87 3.36 8.38
C ALA A 150 -24.89 2.89 9.42
N SER A 151 -24.51 2.88 10.71
CA SER A 151 -25.43 2.55 11.81
C SER A 151 -26.59 3.56 11.92
N MET A 152 -26.33 4.87 11.76
CA MET A 152 -27.40 5.87 11.77
C MET A 152 -28.36 5.72 10.58
N LEU A 153 -27.85 5.38 9.40
CA LEU A 153 -28.68 5.08 8.22
C LEU A 153 -29.53 3.83 8.46
N GLU A 154 -28.94 2.75 8.95
CA GLU A 154 -29.66 1.51 9.29
C GLU A 154 -30.77 1.76 10.32
N GLN A 155 -30.48 2.56 11.34
CA GLN A 155 -31.45 2.90 12.37
C GLN A 155 -32.56 3.83 11.84
N GLY A 156 -32.22 4.78 10.98
CA GLY A 156 -33.22 5.61 10.27
C GLY A 156 -34.15 4.79 9.38
N VAL A 157 -33.61 3.82 8.64
CA VAL A 157 -34.39 2.87 7.83
C VAL A 157 -35.30 2.03 8.73
N LYS A 158 -34.79 1.52 9.85
CA LYS A 158 -35.59 0.74 10.81
C LYS A 158 -36.78 1.55 11.36
N VAL A 159 -36.55 2.78 11.80
CA VAL A 159 -37.61 3.68 12.30
C VAL A 159 -38.66 3.95 11.23
N ALA A 160 -38.24 4.16 9.97
CA ALA A 160 -39.17 4.36 8.87
C ALA A 160 -40.04 3.12 8.59
N VAL A 161 -39.47 1.91 8.69
CA VAL A 161 -40.22 0.64 8.56
C VAL A 161 -41.23 0.48 9.69
N GLU A 162 -40.84 0.73 10.94
CA GLU A 162 -41.74 0.64 12.11
C GLU A 162 -42.92 1.63 12.00
N LEU A 163 -42.67 2.86 11.54
CA LEU A 163 -43.73 3.86 11.29
C LEU A 163 -44.70 3.42 10.19
N VAL A 164 -44.18 2.81 9.13
CA VAL A 164 -44.99 2.25 8.04
C VAL A 164 -45.87 1.11 8.55
N GLU A 165 -45.32 0.17 9.32
CA GLU A 165 -46.06 -0.94 9.91
C GLU A 165 -47.14 -0.45 10.87
N ALA A 166 -46.82 0.49 11.75
CA ALA A 166 -47.79 1.10 12.66
C ALA A 166 -48.94 1.78 11.89
N THR A 167 -48.64 2.47 10.79
CA THR A 167 -49.65 3.12 9.95
C THR A 167 -50.55 2.08 9.27
N LEU A 168 -49.99 0.99 8.76
CA LEU A 168 -50.76 -0.11 8.16
C LEU A 168 -51.72 -0.76 9.18
N VAL A 169 -51.26 -1.00 10.41
CA VAL A 169 -52.09 -1.54 11.49
C VAL A 169 -53.26 -0.61 11.82
N VAL A 170 -53.03 0.71 11.89
CA VAL A 170 -54.08 1.71 12.12
C VAL A 170 -55.09 1.73 10.97
N VAL A 171 -54.62 1.69 9.72
CA VAL A 171 -55.48 1.65 8.53
C VAL A 171 -56.35 0.38 8.51
N ASP A 172 -55.78 -0.78 8.82
CA ASP A 172 -56.52 -2.06 8.87
C ASP A 172 -57.52 -2.14 10.02
N SER A 173 -57.22 -1.52 11.17
CA SER A 173 -58.15 -1.39 12.29
C SER A 173 -59.34 -0.49 11.92
N THR A 174 -59.06 0.66 11.30
CA THR A 174 -60.05 1.64 10.85
C THR A 174 -60.96 1.07 9.76
N ARG A 175 -60.40 0.31 8.81
CA ARG A 175 -61.17 -0.41 7.78
C ARG A 175 -62.16 -1.41 8.37
N ARG A 176 -61.77 -2.13 9.44
CA ARG A 176 -62.64 -3.11 10.12
C ARG A 176 -63.78 -2.44 10.89
N SER A 177 -63.59 -1.22 11.39
CA SER A 177 -64.61 -0.51 12.20
C SER A 177 -65.63 0.27 11.37
N LEU A 178 -65.28 0.76 10.17
CA LEU A 178 -66.12 1.69 9.39
C LEU A 178 -66.85 1.08 8.18
N GLY A 179 -66.60 -0.18 7.84
CA GLY A 179 -67.28 -0.85 6.72
C GLY A 179 -66.97 -0.25 5.33
N GLN A 180 -67.76 -0.61 4.31
CA GLN A 180 -67.46 -0.42 2.87
C GLN A 180 -67.22 1.04 2.40
N HIS A 181 -67.53 2.07 3.20
CA HIS A 181 -67.40 3.47 2.79
C HIS A 181 -65.96 4.04 2.85
N PHE A 182 -64.97 3.29 3.37
CA PHE A 182 -63.59 3.78 3.56
C PHE A 182 -62.53 3.22 2.58
N VAL A 183 -62.96 2.43 1.59
CA VAL A 183 -62.05 1.67 0.70
C VAL A 183 -61.12 2.58 -0.11
N GLY A 184 -61.58 3.76 -0.55
CA GLY A 184 -60.77 4.69 -1.36
C GLY A 184 -59.60 5.33 -0.59
N ILE A 185 -59.80 5.70 0.67
CA ILE A 185 -58.75 6.31 1.51
C ILE A 185 -57.71 5.26 1.89
N ALA A 186 -58.15 4.04 2.24
CA ALA A 186 -57.25 2.94 2.56
C ALA A 186 -56.36 2.52 1.37
N ILE A 187 -56.90 2.48 0.15
CA ILE A 187 -56.12 2.16 -1.07
C ILE A 187 -55.07 3.24 -1.34
N THR A 188 -55.42 4.52 -1.20
CA THR A 188 -54.50 5.63 -1.43
C THR A 188 -53.37 5.64 -0.40
N ALA A 189 -53.68 5.40 0.87
CA ALA A 189 -52.69 5.26 1.94
C ALA A 189 -51.75 4.06 1.70
N MET A 190 -52.27 2.89 1.30
CA MET A 190 -51.47 1.72 0.98
C MET A 190 -50.56 1.92 -0.24
N SER A 191 -51.01 2.65 -1.26
CA SER A 191 -50.19 2.98 -2.44
C SER A 191 -49.03 3.92 -2.09
N ALA A 192 -49.29 4.95 -1.27
CA ALA A 192 -48.24 5.85 -0.78
C ALA A 192 -47.20 5.10 0.08
N VAL A 193 -47.65 4.21 0.97
CA VAL A 193 -46.78 3.36 1.79
C VAL A 193 -45.89 2.44 0.94
N LYS A 194 -46.45 1.81 -0.11
CA LYS A 194 -45.68 0.98 -1.06
C LYS A 194 -44.63 1.78 -1.82
N SER A 195 -44.95 3.01 -2.20
CA SER A 195 -44.01 3.89 -2.90
C SER A 195 -42.82 4.27 -2.00
N VAL A 196 -43.09 4.63 -0.73
CA VAL A 196 -42.05 4.96 0.26
C VAL A 196 -41.15 3.75 0.57
N THR A 197 -41.73 2.55 0.73
CA THR A 197 -40.94 1.33 0.98
C THR A 197 -40.12 0.86 -0.22
N THR A 198 -40.50 1.22 -1.44
CA THR A 198 -39.71 0.93 -2.65
C THR A 198 -38.52 1.87 -2.76
N VAL A 199 -38.69 3.14 -2.39
CA VAL A 199 -37.61 4.15 -2.36
C VAL A 199 -36.58 3.87 -1.27
N LEU A 200 -36.98 3.28 -0.14
CA LEU A 200 -36.07 2.92 0.96
C LEU A 200 -35.23 1.65 0.72
N LYS A 201 -35.52 0.87 -0.33
CA LYS A 201 -34.81 -0.38 -0.67
C LYS A 201 -33.75 -0.22 -1.76
N TYR A 202 -33.60 0.96 -2.34
CA TYR A 202 -32.57 1.36 -3.31
C TYR A 202 -31.65 2.42 -2.71
#